data_AF-A0A3G2G3J0-F1
#
_entry.id   AF-A0A3G2G3J0-F1
#
_cell.length_a   1.000
_cell.length_b   1.000
_cell.length_c   1.000
_cell.angle_alpha   90.00
_cell.angle_beta   90.00
_cell.angle_gamma   90.00
#
_symmetry.space_group_name_H-M   'P 1'
#
loop_
_entity.id
_entity.type
_entity.pdbx_description
1 polymer ?
#
loop_
_entity_poly.entity_id
_entity_poly.type
_entity_poly.pdbx_seq_one_letter_code
_entity_poly.pdbx_strand_id
1 'polypeptide(L)'
;MGKQLTIKQKFIIKKIALQYVRDINYLTKDYESGELNQTVRGYGPNAKNVSVLTLLRLMSAFKDKEIEDWVILLMSDNEQIVRYHALKGLKYFWNQRKTEYWNIIKNRCIVETDGMCFNEILLAVYPHEIIINDKENVEDFCLSVMERLNAYKTKIAPEIWKVLVVIILKLIIYEDSSEAKAIVYSNINVNDFCRSLIFEITKVIDPYRENNDYIEEPEKYKGLIIILLDLVKIRYEKMRIKNLDQDSKYDDFKIIDHLIQQLYYTVCHGKVSNKDRSISANHKLAFYKKIKPLISCIVEQSVILHNGYMVAHTGYYFIQMLNDLFELDPEDILDFSNKIVLCSSKSGFTSDRTTLGEIIKLTELIITDYKEILYKKNNFSNLISILDHFSNSGWQEAMEMTWRLKEAF
;
A
#
# COMPACT_ATOMS: atom_id res chain seq x y z
N MET A 1 -22.43 -18.61 -21.28
CA MET A 1 -22.34 -19.86 -22.08
C MET A 1 -23.30 -20.96 -21.63
N GLY A 2 -23.56 -21.20 -20.33
CA GLY A 2 -24.39 -22.33 -19.89
C GLY A 2 -25.83 -22.38 -20.47
N LYS A 3 -26.42 -21.22 -20.79
CA LYS A 3 -27.74 -21.13 -21.45
C LYS A 3 -27.71 -21.15 -22.99
N GLN A 4 -26.53 -21.21 -23.61
CA GLN A 4 -26.36 -21.00 -25.06
C GLN A 4 -25.89 -22.23 -25.83
N LEU A 5 -25.42 -23.29 -25.15
CA LEU A 5 -24.91 -24.49 -25.83
C LEU A 5 -25.90 -25.65 -25.66
N THR A 6 -26.22 -26.30 -26.78
CA THR A 6 -26.90 -27.61 -26.78
C THR A 6 -26.01 -28.68 -26.15
N ILE A 7 -26.61 -29.78 -25.67
CA ILE A 7 -25.88 -30.94 -25.11
C ILE A 7 -24.82 -31.45 -26.11
N LYS A 8 -25.18 -31.52 -27.40
CA LYS A 8 -24.27 -31.95 -28.47
C LYS A 8 -23.09 -30.99 -28.65
N GLN A 9 -23.33 -29.67 -28.65
CA GLN A 9 -22.26 -28.67 -28.72
C GLN A 9 -21.35 -28.74 -27.49
N LYS A 10 -21.90 -28.87 -26.27
CA LYS A 10 -21.12 -29.08 -25.04
C LYS A 10 -20.20 -30.29 -25.20
N PHE A 11 -20.74 -31.43 -25.65
CA PHE A 11 -19.97 -32.66 -25.83
C PHE A 11 -18.81 -32.49 -26.81
N ILE A 12 -19.08 -31.89 -27.99
CA ILE A 12 -18.05 -31.66 -29.01
C ILE A 12 -16.95 -30.72 -28.49
N ILE A 13 -17.32 -29.59 -27.90
CA ILE A 13 -16.35 -28.61 -27.37
C ILE A 13 -15.50 -29.24 -26.26
N LYS A 14 -16.13 -30.00 -25.35
CA LYS A 14 -15.41 -30.75 -24.30
C LYS A 14 -14.41 -31.73 -24.90
N LYS A 15 -14.81 -32.51 -25.92
CA LYS A 15 -13.93 -33.49 -26.58
C LYS A 15 -12.73 -32.83 -27.25
N ILE A 16 -12.95 -31.73 -27.98
CA ILE A 16 -11.88 -30.98 -28.65
C ILE A 16 -10.90 -30.41 -27.63
N ALA A 17 -11.39 -29.76 -26.57
CA ALA A 17 -10.53 -29.18 -25.54
C ALA A 17 -9.70 -30.25 -24.82
N LEU A 18 -10.32 -31.37 -24.45
CA LEU A 18 -9.61 -32.49 -23.82
C LEU A 18 -8.59 -33.15 -24.75
N GLN A 19 -8.85 -33.18 -26.07
CA GLN A 19 -7.89 -33.72 -27.03
C GLN A 19 -6.58 -32.92 -27.03
N TYR A 20 -6.65 -31.59 -27.13
CA TYR A 20 -5.45 -30.75 -27.14
C TYR A 20 -4.70 -30.72 -25.80
N VAL A 21 -5.42 -30.86 -24.69
CA VAL A 21 -4.80 -30.98 -23.37
C VAL A 21 -4.04 -32.30 -23.19
N ARG A 22 -4.53 -33.37 -23.84
CA ARG A 22 -3.94 -34.73 -23.74
C ARG A 22 -2.90 -35.02 -24.82
N ASP A 23 -2.77 -34.15 -25.82
CA ASP A 23 -1.92 -34.40 -26.97
C ASP A 23 -0.45 -34.36 -26.54
N ILE A 24 0.25 -35.47 -26.80
CA ILE A 24 1.66 -35.69 -26.43
C ILE A 24 2.57 -34.61 -27.02
N ASN A 25 2.21 -34.03 -28.17
CA ASN A 25 2.98 -32.96 -28.79
C ASN A 25 2.97 -31.66 -27.98
N TYR A 26 2.01 -31.51 -27.06
CA TYR A 26 1.92 -30.39 -26.12
C TYR A 26 2.27 -30.81 -24.69
N LEU A 27 2.91 -31.96 -24.47
CA LEU A 27 3.44 -32.32 -23.15
C LEU A 27 4.92 -31.94 -23.08
N THR A 28 5.22 -30.87 -22.35
CA THR A 28 6.59 -30.59 -21.91
C THR A 28 7.02 -31.60 -20.85
N LYS A 29 8.21 -32.16 -21.01
CA LYS A 29 8.78 -33.11 -20.04
C LYS A 29 9.38 -32.41 -18.83
N ASP A 30 10.00 -31.26 -19.08
CA ASP A 30 10.67 -30.47 -18.07
C ASP A 30 9.74 -29.39 -17.53
N TYR A 31 9.79 -29.18 -16.22
CA TYR A 31 9.01 -28.15 -15.56
C TYR A 31 9.54 -26.77 -15.90
N GLU A 32 8.71 -25.92 -16.51
CA GLU A 32 9.06 -24.54 -16.81
C GLU A 32 9.05 -23.70 -15.53
N SER A 33 10.24 -23.25 -15.14
CA SER A 33 10.44 -22.31 -14.03
C SER A 33 10.21 -20.86 -14.46
N GLY A 34 9.86 -20.01 -13.49
CA GLY A 34 9.75 -18.57 -13.67
C GLY A 34 10.45 -17.80 -12.54
N GLU A 35 10.24 -16.49 -12.51
CA GLU A 35 10.74 -15.61 -11.46
C GLU A 35 9.57 -14.86 -10.79
N LEU A 36 9.63 -14.70 -9.47
CA LEU A 36 8.59 -13.97 -8.72
C LEU A 36 8.59 -12.45 -8.98
N ASN A 37 9.57 -11.91 -9.71
CA ASN A 37 9.57 -10.51 -10.16
C ASN A 37 8.70 -10.28 -11.41
N GLN A 38 8.21 -11.33 -12.06
CA GLN A 38 7.48 -11.26 -13.33
C GLN A 38 6.02 -11.67 -13.15
N THR A 39 5.15 -10.68 -12.97
CA THR A 39 3.69 -10.85 -12.87
C THR A 39 2.95 -10.51 -14.15
N VAL A 40 3.68 -10.07 -15.19
CA VAL A 40 3.13 -9.75 -16.51
C VAL A 40 4.07 -10.31 -17.58
N ARG A 41 3.56 -11.25 -18.39
CA ARG A 41 4.24 -11.76 -19.57
C ARG A 41 3.24 -12.00 -20.68
N GLY A 42 3.59 -11.61 -21.89
CA GLY A 42 2.81 -11.92 -23.08
C GLY A 42 3.06 -13.36 -23.50
N TYR A 43 1.99 -14.11 -23.77
CA TYR A 43 2.07 -15.44 -24.36
C TYR A 43 1.34 -15.46 -25.70
N GLY A 44 1.94 -16.12 -26.68
CA GLY A 44 1.26 -16.45 -27.92
C GLY A 44 0.11 -17.44 -27.66
N PRO A 45 -1.02 -17.31 -28.38
CA PRO A 45 -2.07 -18.32 -28.30
C PRO A 45 -1.56 -19.64 -28.88
N ASN A 46 -1.68 -20.73 -28.12
CA ASN A 46 -1.51 -22.10 -28.63
C ASN A 46 -2.80 -22.90 -28.34
N ALA A 47 -2.97 -24.04 -29.02
CA ALA A 47 -4.20 -24.82 -28.93
C ALA A 47 -4.47 -25.35 -27.50
N LYS A 48 -3.42 -25.71 -26.74
CA LYS A 48 -3.52 -26.18 -25.35
C LYS A 48 -4.00 -25.07 -24.42
N ASN A 49 -3.46 -23.86 -24.51
CA ASN A 49 -3.83 -22.69 -23.72
C ASN A 49 -5.28 -22.30 -23.95
N VAL A 50 -5.71 -22.24 -25.21
CA VAL A 50 -7.11 -21.97 -25.58
C VAL A 50 -8.03 -23.08 -25.05
N SER A 51 -7.56 -24.32 -25.06
CA SER A 51 -8.32 -25.46 -24.54
C SER A 51 -8.50 -25.39 -23.02
N VAL A 52 -7.47 -25.02 -22.26
CA VAL A 52 -7.59 -24.81 -20.80
C VAL A 52 -8.62 -23.74 -20.48
N LEU A 53 -8.56 -22.58 -21.14
CA LEU A 53 -9.55 -21.52 -20.98
C LEU A 53 -10.98 -21.99 -21.35
N THR A 54 -11.10 -22.84 -22.37
CA THR A 54 -12.37 -23.44 -22.77
C THR A 54 -12.89 -24.40 -21.71
N LEU A 55 -12.04 -25.25 -21.12
CA LEU A 55 -12.40 -26.13 -20.02
C LEU A 55 -12.90 -25.33 -18.80
N LEU A 56 -12.25 -24.22 -18.44
CA LEU A 56 -12.72 -23.36 -17.34
C LEU A 56 -14.11 -22.78 -17.61
N ARG A 57 -14.39 -22.34 -18.84
CA ARG A 57 -15.72 -21.86 -19.23
C ARG A 57 -16.76 -22.98 -19.14
N LEU A 58 -16.44 -24.18 -19.62
CA LEU A 58 -17.34 -25.34 -19.52
C LEU A 58 -17.56 -25.76 -18.06
N MET A 59 -16.52 -25.78 -17.24
CA MET A 59 -16.58 -26.06 -15.80
C MET A 59 -17.55 -25.11 -15.10
N SER A 60 -17.36 -23.81 -15.28
CA SER A 60 -18.24 -22.78 -14.67
C SER A 60 -19.70 -22.89 -15.11
N ALA A 61 -19.93 -23.35 -16.34
CA ALA A 61 -21.26 -23.42 -16.94
C ALA A 61 -22.03 -24.70 -16.61
N PHE A 62 -21.33 -25.84 -16.47
CA PHE A 62 -21.95 -27.16 -16.45
C PHE A 62 -21.58 -28.05 -15.26
N LYS A 63 -20.64 -27.63 -14.39
CA LYS A 63 -20.22 -28.41 -13.20
C LYS A 63 -19.88 -29.87 -13.51
N ASP A 64 -19.17 -30.08 -14.63
CA ASP A 64 -18.87 -31.42 -15.15
C ASP A 64 -17.62 -31.98 -14.46
N LYS A 65 -17.80 -33.05 -13.66
CA LYS A 65 -16.73 -33.60 -12.81
C LYS A 65 -15.46 -34.00 -13.58
N GLU A 66 -15.60 -34.56 -14.79
CA GLU A 66 -14.41 -34.90 -15.59
C GLU A 66 -13.64 -33.62 -15.97
N ILE A 67 -14.33 -32.54 -16.31
CA ILE A 67 -13.68 -31.26 -16.62
C ILE A 67 -12.97 -30.70 -15.38
N GLU A 68 -13.63 -30.76 -14.23
CA GLU A 68 -13.07 -30.34 -12.94
C GLU A 68 -11.77 -31.08 -12.62
N ASP A 69 -11.77 -32.42 -12.74
CA ASP A 69 -10.60 -33.25 -12.47
C ASP A 69 -9.43 -32.92 -13.42
N TRP A 70 -9.73 -32.64 -14.70
CA TRP A 70 -8.71 -32.20 -15.66
C TRP A 70 -8.16 -30.81 -15.35
N VAL A 71 -9.00 -29.86 -14.96
CA VAL A 71 -8.56 -28.52 -14.57
C VAL A 71 -7.64 -28.59 -13.35
N ILE A 72 -7.96 -29.42 -12.36
CA ILE A 72 -7.12 -29.63 -11.17
C ILE A 72 -5.76 -30.20 -11.57
N LEU A 73 -5.73 -31.21 -12.45
CA LEU A 73 -4.47 -31.77 -12.95
C LEU A 73 -3.59 -30.71 -13.62
N LEU A 74 -4.20 -29.84 -14.43
CA LEU A 74 -3.49 -28.78 -15.18
C LEU A 74 -2.90 -27.67 -14.29
N MET A 75 -3.34 -27.53 -13.04
CA MET A 75 -2.72 -26.59 -12.09
C MET A 75 -1.28 -26.98 -11.72
N SER A 76 -0.88 -28.22 -11.99
CA SER A 76 0.48 -28.73 -11.83
C SER A 76 1.14 -29.11 -13.17
N ASP A 77 0.63 -28.61 -14.30
CA ASP A 77 1.24 -28.85 -15.62
C ASP A 77 2.69 -28.34 -15.67
N ASN A 78 3.51 -28.92 -16.53
CA ASN A 78 4.90 -28.50 -16.69
C ASN A 78 5.02 -27.13 -17.39
N GLU A 79 4.06 -26.75 -18.24
CA GLU A 79 4.03 -25.43 -18.87
C GLU A 79 3.48 -24.35 -17.93
N GLN A 80 4.24 -23.26 -17.79
CA GLN A 80 3.88 -22.12 -16.96
C GLN A 80 2.51 -21.54 -17.33
N ILE A 81 2.27 -21.33 -18.61
CA ILE A 81 1.05 -20.69 -19.12
C ILE A 81 -0.20 -21.55 -18.92
N VAL A 82 -0.04 -22.87 -19.00
CA VAL A 82 -1.11 -23.85 -18.73
C VAL A 82 -1.48 -23.79 -17.26
N ARG A 83 -0.50 -23.83 -16.35
CA ARG A 83 -0.71 -23.65 -14.92
C ARG A 83 -1.41 -22.33 -14.61
N TYR A 84 -0.90 -21.22 -15.15
CA TYR A 84 -1.46 -19.89 -14.95
C TYR A 84 -2.94 -19.84 -15.32
N HIS A 85 -3.30 -20.36 -16.49
CA HIS A 85 -4.69 -20.42 -16.90
C HIS A 85 -5.52 -21.32 -15.98
N ALA A 86 -5.05 -22.54 -15.69
CA ALA A 86 -5.77 -23.48 -14.84
C ALA A 86 -6.02 -22.92 -13.43
N LEU A 87 -5.03 -22.23 -12.83
CA LEU A 87 -5.11 -21.62 -11.50
C LEU A 87 -6.21 -20.55 -11.39
N LYS A 88 -6.60 -19.89 -12.48
CA LYS A 88 -7.77 -18.97 -12.48
C LYS A 88 -9.09 -19.67 -12.11
N GLY A 89 -9.14 -20.99 -12.30
CA GLY A 89 -10.26 -21.82 -11.89
C GLY A 89 -10.30 -22.14 -10.40
N LEU A 90 -9.23 -21.91 -9.64
CA LEU A 90 -9.05 -22.43 -8.29
C LEU A 90 -10.18 -22.02 -7.33
N LYS A 91 -10.62 -20.76 -7.39
CA LYS A 91 -11.76 -20.24 -6.60
C LYS A 91 -13.06 -21.02 -6.77
N TYR A 92 -13.26 -21.71 -7.89
CA TYR A 92 -14.46 -22.50 -8.14
C TYR A 92 -14.56 -23.71 -7.19
N PHE A 93 -13.43 -24.23 -6.75
CA PHE A 93 -13.36 -25.42 -5.89
C PHE A 93 -13.62 -25.12 -4.42
N TRP A 94 -13.62 -23.85 -4.00
CA TRP A 94 -13.81 -23.45 -2.61
C TRP A 94 -15.04 -24.10 -1.95
N ASN A 95 -16.21 -23.95 -2.57
CA ASN A 95 -17.48 -24.38 -1.99
C ASN A 95 -17.75 -25.88 -2.15
N GLN A 96 -17.17 -26.54 -3.17
CA GLN A 96 -17.54 -27.91 -3.56
C GLN A 96 -16.47 -28.94 -3.21
N ARG A 97 -15.18 -28.54 -3.19
CA ARG A 97 -14.02 -29.42 -2.98
C ARG A 97 -12.99 -28.71 -2.09
N LYS A 98 -13.44 -28.19 -0.93
CA LYS A 98 -12.65 -27.37 0.00
C LYS A 98 -11.30 -27.98 0.39
N THR A 99 -11.25 -29.28 0.68
CA THR A 99 -10.00 -29.99 1.02
C THR A 99 -9.00 -29.97 -0.13
N GLU A 100 -9.46 -30.23 -1.35
CA GLU A 100 -8.59 -30.21 -2.53
C GLU A 100 -8.13 -28.81 -2.88
N TYR A 101 -9.01 -27.81 -2.74
CA TYR A 101 -8.70 -26.40 -2.90
C TYR A 101 -7.48 -26.00 -2.04
N TRP A 102 -7.50 -26.31 -0.74
CA TRP A 102 -6.37 -25.99 0.14
C TRP A 102 -5.14 -26.84 -0.12
N ASN A 103 -5.30 -28.11 -0.46
CA ASN A 103 -4.16 -28.96 -0.83
C ASN A 103 -3.41 -28.40 -2.05
N ILE A 104 -4.15 -27.92 -3.07
CA ILE A 104 -3.55 -27.28 -4.24
C ILE A 104 -2.82 -25.99 -3.82
N ILE A 105 -3.45 -25.13 -3.01
CA ILE A 105 -2.83 -23.88 -2.55
C ILE A 105 -1.53 -24.16 -1.80
N LYS A 106 -1.57 -25.04 -0.79
CA LYS A 106 -0.40 -25.37 0.05
C LYS A 106 0.72 -25.97 -0.80
N ASN A 107 0.41 -26.95 -1.65
CA ASN A 107 1.41 -27.59 -2.50
C ASN A 107 2.03 -26.63 -3.51
N ARG A 108 1.19 -25.85 -4.22
CA ARG A 108 1.66 -24.91 -5.25
C ARG A 108 2.39 -23.71 -4.63
N CYS A 109 1.99 -23.25 -3.46
CA CYS A 109 2.68 -22.18 -2.74
C CYS A 109 4.12 -22.55 -2.37
N ILE A 110 4.44 -23.83 -2.20
CA ILE A 110 5.81 -24.29 -1.91
C ILE A 110 6.66 -24.30 -3.19
N VAL A 111 6.13 -24.84 -4.28
CA VAL A 111 6.93 -25.16 -5.49
C VAL A 111 6.85 -24.13 -6.61
N GLU A 112 5.82 -23.28 -6.68
CA GLU A 112 5.60 -22.40 -7.83
C GLU A 112 6.60 -21.25 -7.85
N THR A 113 7.49 -21.22 -8.82
CA THR A 113 8.52 -20.19 -8.98
C THR A 113 8.08 -19.03 -9.86
N ASP A 114 7.04 -19.22 -10.66
CA ASP A 114 6.53 -18.19 -11.55
C ASP A 114 5.67 -17.14 -10.83
N GLY A 115 5.97 -15.86 -11.04
CA GLY A 115 5.22 -14.73 -10.48
C GLY A 115 3.76 -14.65 -10.91
N MET A 116 3.39 -14.99 -12.16
CA MET A 116 1.98 -14.97 -12.59
C MET A 116 1.17 -16.08 -11.92
N CYS A 117 1.66 -17.32 -11.96
CA CYS A 117 1.04 -18.43 -11.25
C CYS A 117 0.96 -18.17 -9.75
N PHE A 118 2.03 -17.66 -9.13
CA PHE A 118 2.06 -17.35 -7.70
C PHE A 118 1.02 -16.28 -7.34
N ASN A 119 0.88 -15.25 -8.16
CA ASN A 119 -0.14 -14.22 -7.97
C ASN A 119 -1.57 -14.79 -8.08
N GLU A 120 -1.84 -15.75 -8.99
CA GLU A 120 -3.15 -16.42 -9.05
C GLU A 120 -3.44 -17.27 -7.80
N ILE A 121 -2.43 -17.87 -7.18
CA ILE A 121 -2.58 -18.56 -5.89
C ILE A 121 -3.00 -17.57 -4.79
N LEU A 122 -2.36 -16.40 -4.71
CA LEU A 122 -2.75 -15.35 -3.77
C LEU A 122 -4.18 -14.84 -4.06
N LEU A 123 -4.52 -14.61 -5.33
CA LEU A 123 -5.85 -14.16 -5.74
C LEU A 123 -6.95 -15.18 -5.46
N ALA A 124 -6.61 -16.47 -5.36
CA ALA A 124 -7.56 -17.49 -4.94
C ALA A 124 -7.97 -17.31 -3.47
N VAL A 125 -7.05 -16.89 -2.59
CA VAL A 125 -7.29 -16.66 -1.15
C VAL A 125 -7.86 -15.26 -0.85
N TYR A 126 -7.66 -14.31 -1.76
CA TYR A 126 -8.14 -12.93 -1.65
C TYR A 126 -9.65 -12.70 -1.36
N PRO A 127 -10.61 -13.51 -1.85
CA PRO A 127 -12.04 -13.27 -1.66
C PRO A 127 -12.43 -13.19 -0.18
N HIS A 128 -13.31 -12.23 0.14
CA HIS A 128 -13.72 -11.95 1.52
C HIS A 128 -14.38 -13.17 2.21
N GLU A 129 -15.19 -13.92 1.45
CA GLU A 129 -15.85 -15.13 1.94
C GLU A 129 -14.87 -16.22 2.39
N ILE A 130 -13.68 -16.33 1.77
CA ILE A 130 -12.67 -17.32 2.15
C ILE A 130 -11.98 -16.87 3.43
N ILE A 131 -11.64 -15.58 3.52
CA ILE A 131 -10.95 -14.99 4.66
C ILE A 131 -11.76 -15.13 5.95
N ILE A 132 -13.07 -14.85 5.90
CA ILE A 132 -13.95 -14.98 7.08
C ILE A 132 -14.20 -16.45 7.43
N ASN A 133 -14.54 -17.29 6.44
CA ASN A 133 -15.03 -18.64 6.72
C ASN A 133 -13.91 -19.65 7.03
N ASP A 134 -12.64 -19.27 6.91
CA ASP A 134 -11.51 -20.17 7.11
C ASP A 134 -10.24 -19.44 7.54
N LYS A 135 -10.41 -18.59 8.54
CA LYS A 135 -9.37 -17.75 9.15
C LYS A 135 -8.05 -18.52 9.39
N GLU A 136 -8.11 -19.66 10.06
CA GLU A 136 -6.91 -20.44 10.43
C GLU A 136 -6.08 -20.86 9.22
N ASN A 137 -6.70 -21.41 8.16
CA ASN A 137 -5.96 -21.79 6.95
C ASN A 137 -5.41 -20.57 6.20
N VAL A 138 -6.08 -19.42 6.27
CA VAL A 138 -5.63 -18.17 5.65
C VAL A 138 -4.45 -17.58 6.40
N GLU A 139 -4.44 -17.65 7.73
CA GLU A 139 -3.32 -17.25 8.58
C GLU A 139 -2.08 -18.12 8.33
N ASP A 140 -2.24 -19.44 8.34
CA ASP A 140 -1.19 -20.40 8.00
C ASP A 140 -0.62 -20.16 6.60
N PHE A 141 -1.50 -19.86 5.64
CA PHE A 141 -1.11 -19.50 4.28
C PHE A 141 -0.29 -18.22 4.25
N CYS A 142 -0.74 -17.15 4.92
CA CYS A 142 -0.02 -15.89 4.97
C CYS A 142 1.37 -16.06 5.61
N LEU A 143 1.47 -16.83 6.69
CA LEU A 143 2.74 -17.13 7.35
C LEU A 143 3.69 -17.86 6.39
N SER A 144 3.22 -18.94 5.77
CA SER A 144 4.00 -19.74 4.82
C SER A 144 4.48 -18.92 3.61
N VAL A 145 3.62 -18.04 3.07
CA VAL A 145 3.98 -17.13 1.99
C VAL A 145 5.05 -16.15 2.46
N MET A 146 4.90 -15.54 3.64
CA MET A 146 5.86 -14.56 4.15
C MET A 146 7.24 -15.17 4.38
N GLU A 147 7.32 -16.35 5.00
CA GLU A 147 8.58 -17.08 5.18
C GLU A 147 9.27 -17.34 3.83
N ARG A 148 8.49 -17.76 2.83
CA ARG A 148 9.00 -18.01 1.48
C ARG A 148 9.51 -16.73 0.81
N LEU A 149 8.75 -15.64 0.86
CA LEU A 149 9.14 -14.38 0.25
C LEU A 149 10.39 -13.80 0.91
N ASN A 150 10.51 -13.93 2.24
CA ASN A 150 11.70 -13.49 2.97
C ASN A 150 12.96 -14.31 2.64
N ALA A 151 12.79 -15.60 2.35
CA ALA A 151 13.89 -16.47 1.93
C ALA A 151 14.27 -16.27 0.45
N TYR A 152 13.45 -15.57 -0.33
CA TYR A 152 13.67 -15.36 -1.75
C TYR A 152 14.76 -14.31 -2.00
N LYS A 153 15.80 -14.70 -2.74
CA LYS A 153 17.03 -13.89 -2.89
C LYS A 153 16.92 -12.77 -3.91
N THR A 154 15.98 -12.88 -4.85
CA THR A 154 15.79 -11.90 -5.91
C THR A 154 14.61 -10.99 -5.60
N LYS A 155 14.50 -9.89 -6.36
CA LYS A 155 13.39 -8.95 -6.21
C LYS A 155 12.06 -9.68 -6.40
N ILE A 156 11.04 -9.29 -5.65
CA ILE A 156 9.67 -9.80 -5.78
C ILE A 156 8.82 -8.73 -6.47
N ALA A 157 7.86 -9.15 -7.28
CA ALA A 157 6.96 -8.24 -7.96
C ALA A 157 6.08 -7.47 -6.95
N PRO A 158 5.89 -6.15 -7.12
CA PRO A 158 5.04 -5.36 -6.22
C PRO A 158 3.60 -5.88 -6.10
N GLU A 159 3.05 -6.50 -7.16
CA GLU A 159 1.69 -7.05 -7.15
C GLU A 159 1.53 -8.20 -6.14
N ILE A 160 2.56 -9.02 -5.96
CA ILE A 160 2.58 -10.11 -4.99
C ILE A 160 2.48 -9.55 -3.57
N TRP A 161 3.33 -8.57 -3.24
CA TRP A 161 3.28 -7.89 -1.94
C TRP A 161 1.94 -7.22 -1.69
N LYS A 162 1.40 -6.55 -2.71
CA LYS A 162 0.10 -5.89 -2.63
C LYS A 162 -1.03 -6.86 -2.30
N VAL A 163 -1.18 -7.96 -3.03
CA VAL A 163 -2.28 -8.92 -2.78
C VAL A 163 -2.15 -9.53 -1.39
N LEU A 164 -0.94 -9.93 -0.99
CA LEU A 164 -0.67 -10.50 0.33
C LEU A 164 -1.00 -9.52 1.47
N VAL A 165 -0.55 -8.27 1.37
CA VAL A 165 -0.87 -7.23 2.34
C VAL A 165 -2.38 -7.03 2.46
N VAL A 166 -3.13 -7.04 1.34
CA VAL A 166 -4.59 -6.87 1.41
C VAL A 166 -5.24 -8.06 2.12
N ILE A 167 -4.76 -9.29 1.92
CA ILE A 167 -5.28 -10.46 2.66
C ILE A 167 -5.05 -10.28 4.17
N ILE A 168 -3.82 -9.91 4.56
CA ILE A 168 -3.44 -9.67 5.96
C ILE A 168 -4.29 -8.54 6.57
N LEU A 169 -4.44 -7.42 5.86
CA LEU A 169 -5.25 -6.30 6.34
C LEU A 169 -6.73 -6.68 6.48
N LYS A 170 -7.28 -7.54 5.61
CA LYS A 170 -8.64 -8.04 5.77
C LYS A 170 -8.78 -8.90 7.04
N LEU A 171 -7.81 -9.76 7.34
CA LEU A 171 -7.80 -10.51 8.61
C LEU A 171 -7.77 -9.56 9.83
N ILE A 172 -7.02 -8.47 9.75
CA ILE A 172 -6.95 -7.49 10.85
C ILE A 172 -8.27 -6.71 10.98
N ILE A 173 -8.87 -6.27 9.86
CA ILE A 173 -10.05 -5.40 9.87
C ILE A 173 -11.32 -6.18 10.21
N TYR A 174 -11.49 -7.39 9.68
CA TYR A 174 -12.75 -8.14 9.79
C TYR A 174 -12.71 -9.23 10.86
N GLU A 175 -11.53 -9.79 11.16
CA GLU A 175 -11.38 -10.93 12.07
C GLU A 175 -10.57 -10.62 13.35
N ASP A 176 -10.16 -9.36 13.52
CA ASP A 176 -9.27 -8.86 14.59
C ASP A 176 -8.06 -9.77 14.89
N SER A 177 -7.53 -10.41 13.84
CA SER A 177 -6.53 -11.48 13.96
C SER A 177 -5.23 -11.01 14.64
N SER A 178 -4.86 -11.66 15.75
CA SER A 178 -3.58 -11.49 16.44
C SER A 178 -2.41 -11.99 15.60
N GLU A 179 -2.61 -13.09 14.91
CA GLU A 179 -1.63 -13.77 14.06
C GLU A 179 -1.28 -12.88 12.86
N ALA A 180 -2.29 -12.28 12.21
CA ALA A 180 -2.09 -11.33 11.13
C ALA A 180 -1.32 -10.08 11.61
N LYS A 181 -1.61 -9.57 12.82
CA LYS A 181 -0.82 -8.48 13.43
C LYS A 181 0.62 -8.92 13.67
N ALA A 182 0.85 -10.13 14.20
CA ALA A 182 2.20 -10.67 14.42
C ALA A 182 2.98 -10.81 13.11
N ILE A 183 2.32 -11.23 12.02
CA ILE A 183 2.90 -11.24 10.67
C ILE A 183 3.33 -9.83 10.24
N VAL A 184 2.52 -8.80 10.47
CA VAL A 184 2.90 -7.41 10.17
C VAL A 184 4.16 -6.99 10.95
N TYR A 185 4.17 -7.19 12.27
CA TYR A 185 5.26 -6.75 13.13
C TYR A 185 6.58 -7.50 12.88
N SER A 186 6.53 -8.80 12.63
CA SER A 186 7.71 -9.60 12.27
C SER A 186 8.35 -9.17 10.94
N ASN A 187 7.56 -8.57 10.05
CA ASN A 187 7.98 -8.19 8.70
C ASN A 187 8.14 -6.68 8.49
N ILE A 188 8.06 -5.90 9.56
CA ILE A 188 8.16 -4.44 9.52
C ILE A 188 9.54 -3.93 9.05
N ASN A 189 10.50 -4.83 8.95
CA ASN A 189 11.85 -4.57 8.46
C ASN A 189 11.97 -4.74 6.94
N VAL A 190 11.01 -5.39 6.28
CA VAL A 190 11.02 -5.68 4.85
C VAL A 190 10.46 -4.46 4.10
N ASN A 191 11.30 -3.79 3.30
CA ASN A 191 10.94 -2.49 2.71
C ASN A 191 9.78 -2.58 1.70
N ASP A 192 9.78 -3.57 0.82
CA ASP A 192 8.73 -3.73 -0.19
C ASP A 192 7.37 -4.09 0.45
N PHE A 193 7.40 -4.90 1.51
CA PHE A 193 6.23 -5.16 2.36
C PHE A 193 5.72 -3.85 2.99
N CYS A 194 6.59 -3.06 3.63
CA CYS A 194 6.21 -1.81 4.28
C CYS A 194 5.62 -0.79 3.30
N ARG A 195 6.19 -0.65 2.10
CA ARG A 195 5.64 0.24 1.06
C ARG A 195 4.23 -0.17 0.66
N SER A 196 3.99 -1.47 0.52
CA SER A 196 2.68 -2.04 0.18
C SER A 196 1.69 -1.87 1.34
N LEU A 197 2.15 -2.10 2.58
CA LEU A 197 1.37 -1.91 3.81
C LEU A 197 0.90 -0.45 3.96
N ILE A 198 1.82 0.51 3.83
CA ILE A 198 1.50 1.95 3.89
C ILE A 198 0.47 2.31 2.81
N PHE A 199 0.70 1.86 1.57
CA PHE A 199 -0.19 2.17 0.45
C PHE A 199 -1.60 1.62 0.67
N GLU A 200 -1.73 0.36 1.07
CA GLU A 200 -3.05 -0.27 1.26
C GLU A 200 -3.74 0.24 2.53
N ILE A 201 -3.02 0.54 3.62
CA ILE A 201 -3.62 1.19 4.80
C ILE A 201 -4.16 2.56 4.40
N THR A 202 -3.35 3.43 3.77
CA THR A 202 -3.79 4.79 3.39
C THR A 202 -4.95 4.79 2.40
N LYS A 203 -5.06 3.77 1.55
CA LYS A 203 -6.23 3.55 0.70
C LYS A 203 -7.47 3.11 1.48
N VAL A 204 -7.30 2.28 2.51
CA VAL A 204 -8.41 1.85 3.38
C VAL A 204 -8.92 3.01 4.22
N ILE A 205 -8.01 3.84 4.77
CA ILE A 205 -8.35 5.00 5.62
C ILE A 205 -8.61 6.29 4.81
N ASP A 206 -8.88 6.19 3.52
CA ASP A 206 -9.11 7.35 2.67
C ASP A 206 -10.44 8.05 3.02
N PRO A 207 -10.47 9.32 3.47
CA PRO A 207 -11.71 10.00 3.83
C PRO A 207 -12.61 10.30 2.62
N TYR A 208 -12.09 10.21 1.40
CA TYR A 208 -12.85 10.45 0.16
C TYR A 208 -13.66 9.22 -0.30
N ARG A 209 -13.58 8.11 0.45
CA ARG A 209 -14.29 6.87 0.14
C ARG A 209 -15.71 6.90 0.70
N GLU A 210 -16.71 6.55 -0.12
CA GLU A 210 -18.14 6.56 0.25
C GLU A 210 -18.47 5.80 1.55
N ASN A 211 -17.76 4.71 1.84
CA ASN A 211 -18.04 3.86 3.00
C ASN A 211 -17.24 4.24 4.27
N ASN A 212 -16.50 5.35 4.21
CA ASN A 212 -15.66 5.81 5.31
C ASN A 212 -16.31 7.03 5.96
N ASP A 213 -17.11 6.78 7.00
CA ASP A 213 -17.63 7.82 7.87
C ASP A 213 -16.84 7.85 9.20
N TYR A 214 -15.92 8.81 9.28
CA TYR A 214 -15.10 9.04 10.49
C TYR A 214 -15.87 9.70 11.63
N ILE A 215 -17.06 10.24 11.37
CA ILE A 215 -17.93 10.88 12.35
C ILE A 215 -18.75 9.80 13.04
N GLU A 216 -19.38 8.91 12.27
CA GLU A 216 -20.23 7.83 12.80
C GLU A 216 -19.42 6.69 13.43
N GLU A 217 -18.28 6.33 12.84
CA GLU A 217 -17.46 5.20 13.28
C GLU A 217 -16.02 5.62 13.64
N PRO A 218 -15.81 6.42 14.70
CA PRO A 218 -14.51 7.03 14.99
C PRO A 218 -13.42 6.00 15.33
N GLU A 219 -13.78 4.84 15.89
CA GLU A 219 -12.80 3.80 16.22
C GLU A 219 -12.48 2.88 15.04
N LYS A 220 -13.23 2.99 13.95
CA LYS A 220 -12.99 2.24 12.71
C LYS A 220 -11.61 2.62 12.18
N TYR A 221 -10.78 1.60 11.97
CA TYR A 221 -9.40 1.71 11.52
C TYR A 221 -8.36 2.21 12.56
N LYS A 222 -8.72 2.39 13.83
CA LYS A 222 -7.73 2.77 14.87
C LYS A 222 -6.54 1.80 14.91
N GLY A 223 -6.79 0.50 14.80
CA GLY A 223 -5.73 -0.51 14.73
C GLY A 223 -4.75 -0.30 13.56
N LEU A 224 -5.24 0.18 12.41
CA LEU A 224 -4.38 0.46 11.25
C LEU A 224 -3.49 1.69 11.47
N ILE A 225 -4.02 2.72 12.13
CA ILE A 225 -3.25 3.92 12.49
C ILE A 225 -2.17 3.56 13.52
N ILE A 226 -2.48 2.68 14.48
CA ILE A 226 -1.48 2.16 15.44
C ILE A 226 -0.36 1.42 14.72
N ILE A 227 -0.68 0.58 13.73
CA ILE A 227 0.35 -0.09 12.91
C ILE A 227 1.27 0.92 12.20
N LEU A 228 0.73 2.01 11.65
CA LEU A 228 1.55 3.07 11.05
C LEU A 228 2.40 3.81 12.08
N LEU A 229 1.87 4.08 13.27
CA LEU A 229 2.61 4.69 14.38
C LEU A 229 3.79 3.83 14.82
N ASP A 230 3.58 2.53 14.98
CA ASP A 230 4.64 1.61 15.39
C ASP A 230 5.69 1.43 14.31
N LEU A 231 5.27 1.38 13.03
CA LEU A 231 6.19 1.44 11.89
C LEU A 231 7.07 2.68 11.96
N VAL A 232 6.49 3.87 12.15
CA VAL A 232 7.25 5.12 12.29
C VAL A 232 8.27 5.01 13.41
N LYS A 233 7.85 4.63 14.63
CA LYS A 233 8.75 4.48 15.77
C LYS A 233 9.91 3.54 15.49
N ILE A 234 9.63 2.36 14.95
CA ILE A 234 10.65 1.35 14.65
C ILE A 234 11.64 1.86 13.59
N ARG A 235 11.16 2.59 12.58
CA ARG A 235 12.03 3.16 11.53
C ARG A 235 12.92 4.28 12.09
N TYR A 236 12.41 5.16 12.93
CA TYR A 236 13.22 6.19 13.58
C TYR A 236 14.24 5.61 14.58
N GLU A 237 13.86 4.60 15.38
CA GLU A 237 14.81 3.93 16.27
C GLU A 237 15.99 3.31 15.50
N LYS A 238 15.72 2.70 14.34
CA LYS A 238 16.78 2.22 13.45
C LYS A 238 17.67 3.32 12.91
N MET A 239 17.10 4.48 12.56
CA MET A 239 17.89 5.63 12.08
C MET A 239 18.82 6.14 13.18
N ARG A 240 18.33 6.25 14.43
CA ARG A 240 19.13 6.73 15.58
C ARG A 240 20.39 5.90 15.83
N ILE A 241 20.32 4.60 15.58
CA ILE A 241 21.45 3.68 15.78
C ILE A 241 22.50 3.80 14.66
N LYS A 242 22.13 4.32 13.48
CA LYS A 242 23.02 4.43 12.32
C LYS A 242 23.68 5.81 12.27
N ASN A 243 24.98 5.87 11.94
CA ASN A 243 25.65 7.14 11.65
C ASN A 243 25.17 7.69 10.29
N LEU A 244 24.83 8.98 10.22
CA LEU A 244 24.28 9.65 9.03
C LEU A 244 25.30 9.85 7.87
N ASP A 245 26.60 9.77 8.16
CA ASP A 245 27.69 10.19 7.25
C ASP A 245 28.23 9.07 6.33
N GLN A 246 27.72 7.84 6.40
CA GLN A 246 28.09 6.78 5.46
C GLN A 246 27.07 6.65 4.34
N ASP A 247 27.56 6.95 3.13
CA ASP A 247 26.84 7.08 1.87
C ASP A 247 26.04 5.81 1.47
N SER A 248 24.79 5.73 1.93
CA SER A 248 23.64 5.56 1.04
C SER A 248 22.34 5.96 1.75
N LYS A 249 21.66 6.98 1.24
CA LYS A 249 20.22 6.96 0.91
C LYS A 249 19.36 5.98 1.76
N TYR A 250 19.25 6.20 3.08
CA TYR A 250 18.64 5.26 4.02
C TYR A 250 17.26 4.80 3.56
N ASP A 251 17.09 3.50 3.36
CA ASP A 251 15.78 2.95 3.02
C ASP A 251 14.72 3.27 4.07
N ASP A 252 15.12 3.41 5.33
CA ASP A 252 14.24 3.86 6.40
C ASP A 252 13.67 5.27 6.11
N PHE A 253 14.47 6.22 5.60
CA PHE A 253 13.96 7.54 5.20
C PHE A 253 13.03 7.43 4.01
N LYS A 254 13.32 6.54 3.04
CA LYS A 254 12.42 6.29 1.90
C LYS A 254 11.07 5.74 2.33
N ILE A 255 11.01 4.97 3.42
CA ILE A 255 9.75 4.47 3.98
C ILE A 255 8.96 5.61 4.64
N ILE A 256 9.61 6.46 5.44
CA ILE A 256 8.96 7.63 6.05
C ILE A 256 8.49 8.63 4.98
N ASP A 257 9.33 8.91 3.99
CA ASP A 257 9.01 9.75 2.84
C ASP A 257 7.81 9.20 2.07
N HIS A 258 7.79 7.89 1.79
CA HIS A 258 6.64 7.23 1.15
C HIS A 258 5.37 7.37 1.98
N LEU A 259 5.44 7.22 3.32
CA LEU A 259 4.29 7.43 4.20
C LEU A 259 3.75 8.86 4.10
N ILE A 260 4.62 9.87 4.19
CA ILE A 260 4.22 11.28 4.15
C ILE A 260 3.63 11.62 2.79
N GLN A 261 4.23 11.16 1.69
CA GLN A 261 3.65 11.28 0.35
C GLN A 261 2.26 10.61 0.30
N GLN A 262 2.13 9.39 0.82
CA GLN A 262 0.83 8.71 0.80
C GLN A 262 -0.22 9.47 1.62
N LEU A 263 0.13 10.03 2.79
CA LEU A 263 -0.76 10.85 3.61
C LEU A 263 -1.14 12.15 2.89
N TYR A 264 -0.18 12.87 2.32
CA TYR A 264 -0.44 14.08 1.52
C TYR A 264 -1.50 13.81 0.44
N TYR A 265 -1.30 12.79 -0.40
CA TYR A 265 -2.29 12.46 -1.44
C TYR A 265 -3.64 12.04 -0.85
N THR A 266 -3.66 11.38 0.31
CA THR A 266 -4.91 10.98 0.99
C THR A 266 -5.68 12.18 1.52
N VAL A 267 -4.98 13.16 2.12
CA VAL A 267 -5.58 14.36 2.69
C VAL A 267 -6.10 15.30 1.60
N CYS A 268 -5.29 15.53 0.56
CA CYS A 268 -5.50 16.66 -0.34
C CYS A 268 -6.27 16.29 -1.61
N HIS A 269 -6.18 15.03 -2.06
CA HIS A 269 -6.72 14.62 -3.37
C HIS A 269 -7.60 13.36 -3.34
N GLY A 270 -7.56 12.58 -2.25
CA GLY A 270 -8.10 11.21 -2.24
C GLY A 270 -7.26 10.22 -3.06
N LYS A 271 -7.48 8.92 -2.85
CA LYS A 271 -6.70 7.83 -3.48
C LYS A 271 -7.40 7.23 -4.70
N VAL A 272 -6.61 6.87 -5.70
CA VAL A 272 -7.01 6.04 -6.86
C VAL A 272 -8.26 6.58 -7.55
N SER A 273 -9.42 5.94 -7.34
CA SER A 273 -10.71 6.25 -7.96
C SER A 273 -11.46 7.38 -7.25
N ASN A 274 -10.96 7.86 -6.12
CA ASN A 274 -11.56 8.92 -5.32
C ASN A 274 -10.95 10.30 -5.62
N LYS A 275 -10.01 10.36 -6.58
CA LYS A 275 -9.52 11.63 -7.11
C LYS A 275 -10.73 12.45 -7.57
N ASP A 276 -10.77 13.71 -7.15
CA ASP A 276 -11.82 14.69 -7.49
C ASP A 276 -13.15 14.57 -6.71
N ARG A 277 -13.25 13.66 -5.73
CA ARG A 277 -14.38 13.68 -4.79
C ARG A 277 -14.21 14.83 -3.80
N SER A 278 -15.30 15.47 -3.42
CA SER A 278 -15.30 16.47 -2.34
C SER A 278 -15.73 15.83 -1.03
N ILE A 279 -15.04 16.13 0.06
CA ILE A 279 -15.46 15.80 1.43
C ILE A 279 -15.89 17.07 2.16
N SER A 280 -16.82 16.94 3.11
CA SER A 280 -17.20 18.10 3.93
C SER A 280 -16.10 18.46 4.94
N ALA A 281 -16.06 19.73 5.36
CA ALA A 281 -15.09 20.21 6.34
C ALA A 281 -15.11 19.39 7.65
N ASN A 282 -16.30 18.97 8.10
CA ASN A 282 -16.45 18.13 9.29
C ASN A 282 -15.80 16.74 9.13
N HIS A 283 -15.94 16.10 7.96
CA HIS A 283 -15.28 14.82 7.68
C HIS A 283 -13.77 14.98 7.60
N LYS A 284 -13.29 16.05 6.95
CA LYS A 284 -11.86 16.39 6.88
C LYS A 284 -11.28 16.62 8.28
N LEU A 285 -11.99 17.34 9.14
CA LEU A 285 -11.62 17.55 10.55
C LEU A 285 -11.60 16.24 11.35
N ALA A 286 -12.61 15.38 11.19
CA ALA A 286 -12.67 14.08 11.86
C ALA A 286 -11.49 13.18 11.46
N PHE A 287 -11.17 13.14 10.16
CA PHE A 287 -10.00 12.43 9.64
C PHE A 287 -8.68 13.02 10.16
N TYR A 288 -8.53 14.35 10.12
CA TYR A 288 -7.35 15.05 10.66
C TYR A 288 -7.10 14.66 12.12
N LYS A 289 -8.12 14.70 12.98
CA LYS A 289 -8.02 14.29 14.39
C LYS A 289 -7.49 12.85 14.56
N LYS A 290 -7.77 11.95 13.60
CA LYS A 290 -7.30 10.57 13.64
C LYS A 290 -5.84 10.42 13.20
N ILE A 291 -5.40 11.18 12.19
CA ILE A 291 -4.01 11.12 11.70
C ILE A 291 -3.06 12.07 12.44
N LYS A 292 -3.57 13.05 13.19
CA LYS A 292 -2.77 14.01 13.96
C LYS A 292 -1.74 13.35 14.89
N PRO A 293 -2.05 12.28 15.64
CA PRO A 293 -1.03 11.58 16.45
C PRO A 293 0.11 11.01 15.61
N LEU A 294 -0.16 10.56 14.37
CA LEU A 294 0.86 10.08 13.45
C LEU A 294 1.73 11.24 12.94
N ILE A 295 1.13 12.37 12.60
CA ILE A 295 1.85 13.60 12.22
C ILE A 295 2.76 14.05 13.38
N SER A 296 2.21 14.20 14.58
CA SER A 296 2.96 14.60 15.79
C SER A 296 4.14 13.67 16.03
N CYS A 297 3.90 12.34 15.96
CA CYS A 297 4.95 11.35 16.16
C CYS A 297 6.09 11.52 15.15
N ILE A 298 5.80 11.68 13.86
CA ILE A 298 6.85 11.88 12.84
C ILE A 298 7.63 13.16 13.10
N VAL A 299 6.95 14.27 13.43
CA VAL A 299 7.59 15.57 13.69
C VAL A 299 8.48 15.48 14.93
N GLU A 300 7.97 14.99 16.05
CA GLU A 300 8.73 14.81 17.29
C GLU A 300 9.95 13.91 17.10
N GLN A 301 9.78 12.78 16.41
CA GLN A 301 10.88 11.86 16.12
C GLN A 301 11.95 12.51 15.24
N SER A 302 11.55 13.36 14.28
CA SER A 302 12.48 14.11 13.43
C SER A 302 13.28 15.16 14.20
N VAL A 303 12.66 15.82 15.18
CA VAL A 303 13.33 16.79 16.07
C VAL A 303 14.39 16.09 16.93
N ILE A 304 14.08 14.90 17.45
CA ILE A 304 15.02 14.13 18.28
C ILE A 304 16.16 13.54 17.45
N LEU A 305 15.85 13.11 16.22
CA LEU A 305 16.82 12.45 15.34
C LEU A 305 18.00 13.38 15.01
N HIS A 306 19.20 13.02 15.48
CA HIS A 306 20.46 13.74 15.25
C HIS A 306 20.36 15.27 15.46
N ASN A 307 19.70 15.68 16.55
CA ASN A 307 19.45 17.08 16.91
C ASN A 307 18.65 17.84 15.83
N GLY A 308 17.68 17.17 15.21
CA GLY A 308 16.79 17.70 14.19
C GLY A 308 17.29 17.34 12.79
N TYR A 309 16.65 16.36 12.15
CA TYR A 309 16.94 15.99 10.77
C TYR A 309 15.68 15.46 10.07
N MET A 310 15.44 15.98 8.87
CA MET A 310 14.45 15.47 7.92
C MET A 310 14.98 15.65 6.51
N VAL A 311 14.65 14.72 5.61
CA VAL A 311 15.02 14.83 4.19
C VAL A 311 14.18 15.95 3.55
N ALA A 312 14.80 16.83 2.75
CA ALA A 312 14.14 18.01 2.19
C ALA A 312 12.88 17.66 1.39
N HIS A 313 12.97 16.63 0.54
CA HIS A 313 11.82 16.12 -0.22
C HIS A 313 10.64 15.71 0.70
N THR A 314 10.95 15.08 1.83
CA THR A 314 9.97 14.70 2.83
C THR A 314 9.34 15.92 3.49
N GLY A 315 10.16 16.90 3.88
CA GLY A 315 9.69 18.18 4.43
C GLY A 315 8.74 18.92 3.48
N TYR A 316 9.01 18.86 2.17
CA TYR A 316 8.22 19.55 1.14
C TYR A 316 6.79 19.02 1.09
N TYR A 317 6.61 17.72 0.92
CA TYR A 317 5.28 17.11 0.94
C TYR A 317 4.57 17.29 2.28
N PHE A 318 5.34 17.37 3.38
CA PHE A 318 4.77 17.60 4.69
C PHE A 318 4.19 19.01 4.80
N ILE A 319 4.93 20.05 4.40
CA ILE A 319 4.45 21.44 4.38
C ILE A 319 3.24 21.59 3.45
N GLN A 320 3.25 20.96 2.27
CA GLN A 320 2.08 20.97 1.38
C GLN A 320 0.83 20.40 2.06
N MET A 321 0.97 19.25 2.72
CA MET A 321 -0.13 18.65 3.48
C MET A 321 -0.60 19.56 4.62
N LEU A 322 0.33 20.25 5.30
CA LEU A 322 0.01 21.16 6.40
C LEU A 322 -0.73 22.41 5.93
N ASN A 323 -0.36 22.97 4.76
CA ASN A 323 -1.09 24.07 4.14
C ASN A 323 -2.57 23.69 3.91
N ASP A 324 -2.82 22.50 3.38
CA ASP A 324 -4.19 22.01 3.16
C ASP A 324 -4.96 21.68 4.44
N LEU A 325 -4.28 21.55 5.58
CA LEU A 325 -4.89 21.27 6.87
C LEU A 325 -5.02 22.52 7.74
N PHE A 326 -4.40 23.65 7.37
CA PHE A 326 -4.16 24.80 8.25
C PHE A 326 -5.42 25.28 8.98
N GLU A 327 -6.52 25.45 8.24
CA GLU A 327 -7.81 25.95 8.77
C GLU A 327 -8.41 25.06 9.87
N LEU A 328 -7.99 23.80 9.96
CA LEU A 328 -8.52 22.83 10.92
C LEU A 328 -7.89 22.96 12.31
N ASP A 329 -6.63 23.38 12.37
CA ASP A 329 -5.86 23.51 13.62
C ASP A 329 -4.66 24.47 13.45
N PRO A 330 -4.90 25.78 13.31
CA PRO A 330 -3.86 26.75 12.92
C PRO A 330 -2.63 26.78 13.83
N GLU A 331 -2.82 26.67 15.14
CA GLU A 331 -1.72 26.78 16.12
C GLU A 331 -0.78 25.57 16.06
N ASP A 332 -1.33 24.36 16.08
CA ASP A 332 -0.52 23.14 16.02
C ASP A 332 0.13 22.97 14.65
N ILE A 333 -0.54 23.40 13.58
CA ILE A 333 0.03 23.33 12.23
C ILE A 333 1.18 24.32 12.06
N LEU A 334 1.09 25.52 12.64
CA LEU A 334 2.21 26.46 12.66
C LEU A 334 3.39 25.92 13.46
N ASP A 335 3.14 25.29 14.60
CA ASP A 335 4.19 24.62 15.40
C ASP A 335 4.85 23.46 14.64
N PHE A 336 4.05 22.57 14.02
CA PHE A 336 4.56 21.50 13.18
C PHE A 336 5.39 22.03 12.01
N SER A 337 4.91 23.08 11.34
CA SER A 337 5.62 23.72 10.22
C SER A 337 6.98 24.25 10.64
N ASN A 338 7.07 24.91 11.80
CA ASN A 338 8.35 25.40 12.33
C ASN A 338 9.32 24.25 12.59
N LYS A 339 8.86 23.17 13.24
CA LYS A 339 9.69 21.99 13.51
C LYS A 339 10.14 21.30 12.21
N ILE A 340 9.26 21.18 11.22
CA ILE A 340 9.59 20.57 9.92
C ILE A 340 10.64 21.40 9.18
N VAL A 341 10.48 22.73 9.12
CA VAL A 341 11.44 23.65 8.49
C VAL A 341 12.79 23.54 9.19
N LEU A 342 12.81 23.60 10.54
CA LEU A 342 14.01 23.44 11.34
C LEU A 342 14.74 22.12 11.00
N CYS A 343 14.03 20.99 11.02
CA CYS A 343 14.62 19.67 10.74
C CYS A 343 15.08 19.51 9.28
N SER A 344 14.34 20.08 8.33
CA SER A 344 14.61 19.92 6.90
C SER A 344 15.66 20.90 6.37
N SER A 345 15.88 22.04 7.05
CA SER A 345 16.87 23.05 6.65
C SER A 345 18.28 22.46 6.44
N LYS A 346 18.67 21.48 7.26
CA LYS A 346 19.97 20.80 7.18
C LYS A 346 20.16 19.93 5.93
N SER A 347 19.10 19.62 5.19
CA SER A 347 19.14 18.76 4.01
C SER A 347 18.87 19.51 2.70
N GLY A 348 19.03 20.84 2.69
CA GLY A 348 18.88 21.69 1.50
C GLY A 348 17.46 22.16 1.22
N PHE A 349 16.52 21.92 2.14
CA PHE A 349 15.11 22.34 2.04
C PHE A 349 14.96 23.84 1.79
N THR A 350 15.74 24.66 2.48
CA THR A 350 15.68 26.12 2.37
C THR A 350 16.34 26.66 1.11
N SER A 351 16.97 25.81 0.29
CA SER A 351 17.59 26.19 -0.99
C SER A 351 16.67 25.96 -2.19
N ASP A 352 15.51 25.31 -2.00
CA ASP A 352 14.54 25.05 -3.07
C ASP A 352 13.47 26.14 -3.14
N ARG A 353 13.32 26.74 -4.33
CA ARG A 353 12.34 27.78 -4.60
C ARG A 353 10.89 27.26 -4.51
N THR A 354 10.66 26.01 -4.85
CA THR A 354 9.31 25.41 -4.81
C THR A 354 8.84 25.33 -3.37
N THR A 355 9.74 24.90 -2.49
CA THR A 355 9.54 24.88 -1.05
C THR A 355 9.27 26.28 -0.49
N LEU A 356 10.06 27.29 -0.86
CA LEU A 356 9.80 28.67 -0.46
C LEU A 356 8.38 29.11 -0.82
N GLY A 357 7.91 28.75 -2.02
CA GLY A 357 6.55 29.05 -2.46
C GLY A 357 5.47 28.53 -1.52
N GLU A 358 5.64 27.34 -0.94
CA GLU A 358 4.70 26.78 0.03
C GLU A 358 4.75 27.52 1.39
N ILE A 359 5.92 27.99 1.80
CA ILE A 359 6.08 28.79 3.03
C ILE A 359 5.49 30.19 2.87
N ILE A 360 5.65 30.81 1.70
CA ILE A 360 5.03 32.09 1.37
C ILE A 360 3.50 31.96 1.44
N LYS A 361 2.92 30.92 0.81
CA LYS A 361 1.48 30.65 0.89
C LYS A 361 0.99 30.54 2.33
N LEU A 362 1.69 29.78 3.17
CA LEU A 362 1.37 29.64 4.59
C LEU A 362 1.41 30.99 5.31
N THR A 363 2.46 31.77 5.07
CA THR A 363 2.68 33.07 5.72
C THR A 363 1.60 34.08 5.32
N GLU A 364 1.26 34.14 4.03
CA GLU A 364 0.20 35.02 3.52
C GLU A 364 -1.18 34.64 4.08
N LEU A 365 -1.49 33.35 4.15
CA LEU A 365 -2.72 32.85 4.77
C LEU A 365 -2.82 33.28 6.24
N ILE A 366 -1.73 33.12 7.01
CA ILE A 366 -1.69 33.52 8.41
C ILE A 366 -1.91 35.03 8.57
N ILE A 367 -1.21 35.86 7.79
CA ILE A 367 -1.30 37.32 7.91
C ILE A 367 -2.68 37.85 7.50
N THR A 368 -3.29 37.23 6.50
CA THR A 368 -4.54 37.71 5.91
C THR A 368 -5.74 37.24 6.73
N ASP A 369 -5.83 35.94 6.99
CA ASP A 369 -7.05 35.30 7.50
C ASP A 369 -6.96 34.87 8.97
N TYR A 370 -5.75 34.72 9.53
CA TYR A 370 -5.53 34.16 10.88
C TYR A 370 -4.57 35.00 11.75
N LYS A 371 -4.51 36.31 11.52
CA LYS A 371 -3.55 37.21 12.18
C LYS A 371 -3.61 37.18 13.70
N GLU A 372 -4.77 36.85 14.27
CA GLU A 372 -4.98 36.77 15.71
C GLU A 372 -4.14 35.71 16.40
N ILE A 373 -3.77 34.64 15.70
CA ILE A 373 -2.90 33.60 16.28
C ILE A 373 -1.50 34.15 16.57
N LEU A 374 -1.07 35.22 15.87
CA LEU A 374 0.23 35.85 16.03
C LEU A 374 0.34 36.72 17.30
N TYR A 375 -0.78 37.08 17.95
CA TYR A 375 -0.71 37.75 19.26
C TYR A 375 -0.12 36.85 20.36
N LYS A 376 -0.09 35.53 20.14
CA LYS A 376 0.61 34.59 21.00
C LYS A 376 2.09 34.59 20.67
N LYS A 377 2.92 34.94 21.65
CA LYS A 377 4.38 35.02 21.52
C LYS A 377 5.01 33.78 20.87
N ASN A 378 4.55 32.58 21.22
CA ASN A 378 5.08 31.33 20.66
C ASN A 378 4.78 31.19 19.16
N ASN A 379 3.56 31.53 18.74
CA ASN A 379 3.13 31.44 17.34
C ASN A 379 3.88 32.46 16.49
N PHE A 380 4.01 33.70 16.98
CA PHE A 380 4.82 34.71 16.32
C PHE A 380 6.29 34.27 16.18
N SER A 381 6.88 33.74 17.26
CA SER A 381 8.25 33.21 17.24
C SER A 381 8.40 32.05 16.26
N ASN A 382 7.40 31.18 16.14
CA ASN A 382 7.41 30.06 15.19
C ASN A 382 7.41 30.58 13.75
N LEU A 383 6.55 31.54 13.41
CA LEU A 383 6.50 32.11 12.05
C LEU A 383 7.80 32.85 11.69
N ILE A 384 8.34 33.66 12.61
CA ILE A 384 9.62 34.35 12.40
C ILE A 384 10.76 33.34 12.21
N SER A 385 10.82 32.29 13.03
CA SER A 385 11.82 31.22 12.92
C SER A 385 11.78 30.54 11.55
N ILE A 386 10.58 30.23 11.03
CA ILE A 386 10.41 29.67 9.69
C ILE A 386 11.03 30.60 8.63
N LEU A 387 10.65 31.88 8.63
CA LEU A 387 11.13 32.83 7.62
C LEU A 387 12.63 33.11 7.75
N ASP A 388 13.16 33.17 8.97
CA ASP A 388 14.58 33.36 9.23
C ASP A 388 15.42 32.22 8.63
N HIS A 389 14.94 30.96 8.62
CA HIS A 389 15.63 29.85 7.96
C HIS A 389 15.79 30.06 6.44
N PHE A 390 14.78 30.60 5.76
CA PHE A 390 14.84 30.91 4.32
C PHE A 390 15.64 32.19 4.04
N SER A 391 15.46 33.21 4.88
CA SER A 391 16.22 34.46 4.81
C SER A 391 17.73 34.22 4.95
N ASN A 392 18.14 33.39 5.91
CA ASN A 392 19.53 32.97 6.10
C ASN A 392 20.09 32.15 4.92
N SER A 393 19.22 31.59 4.09
CA SER A 393 19.58 30.87 2.87
C SER A 393 19.63 31.79 1.63
N GLY A 394 19.40 33.10 1.80
CA GLY A 394 19.55 34.12 0.76
C GLY A 394 18.25 34.54 0.08
N TRP A 395 17.08 34.12 0.56
CA TRP A 395 15.79 34.51 -0.04
C TRP A 395 15.35 35.90 0.42
N GLN A 396 15.37 36.85 -0.51
CA GLN A 396 14.98 38.23 -0.24
C GLN A 396 13.50 38.34 0.14
N GLU A 397 12.62 37.57 -0.50
CA GLU A 397 11.18 37.57 -0.22
C GLU A 397 10.89 37.17 1.24
N ALA A 398 11.60 36.17 1.76
CA ALA A 398 11.46 35.76 3.16
C ALA A 398 11.97 36.85 4.12
N MET A 399 13.10 37.50 3.78
CA MET A 399 13.62 38.63 4.57
C MET A 399 12.60 39.79 4.64
N GLU A 400 12.02 40.18 3.51
CA GLU A 400 11.02 41.25 3.44
C GLU A 400 9.77 40.92 4.27
N MET A 401 9.30 39.67 4.23
CA MET A 401 8.18 39.21 5.06
C MET A 401 8.52 39.26 6.56
N THR A 402 9.71 38.80 6.96
CA THR A 402 10.16 38.88 8.36
C THR A 402 10.13 40.32 8.88
N TRP A 403 10.61 41.28 8.06
CA TRP A 403 10.66 42.69 8.46
C TRP A 403 9.26 43.28 8.63
N ARG A 404 8.38 43.06 7.65
CA ARG A 404 6.99 43.51 7.71
C ARG A 404 6.24 42.95 8.93
N LEU A 405 6.51 41.69 9.31
CA LEU A 405 5.93 41.08 10.49
C LEU A 405 6.43 41.72 11.80
N LYS A 406 7.73 41.98 11.91
CA LYS A 406 8.34 42.63 13.09
C LYS A 406 7.93 44.10 13.25
N GLU A 407 7.49 44.76 12.18
CA GLU A 407 6.94 46.11 12.25
C GLU A 407 5.45 46.12 12.65
N ALA A 408 4.71 45.07 12.29
CA ALA A 408 3.25 45.00 12.50
C ALA A 408 2.83 44.44 13.87
N PHE A 409 3.67 43.64 14.51
CA PHE A 409 3.41 42.93 15.78
C PHE A 409 4.60 43.10 16.73
#